data_AF-A0A5A8DIR5-F1
#
_entry.id   AF-A0A5A8DIR5-F1
#
_cell.length_a   1.000
_cell.length_b   1.000
_cell.length_c   1.000
_cell.angle_alpha   90.00
_cell.angle_beta   90.00
_cell.angle_gamma   90.00
#
_symmetry.space_group_name_H-M   'P 1'
#
loop_
_entity.id
_entity.type
_entity.pdbx_description
1 polymer ?
#
loop_
_entity_poly.entity_id
_entity_poly.type
_entity_poly.pdbx_seq_one_letter_code
_entity_poly.pdbx_strand_id
1 'polypeptide(L)'
;MDLSIAGALWLASHGAGWLRSEDGAAPLAVRSQCRVLLSGQGADELFAGYSRHRTAALRSAEGETAFAAAAAAAGPAQAHGADAASHGPPGTDGLIWGEAARQRLRAVLCEDQARIWRRNLGRDDRVIADCGKELRAPFLDRRVVAAAGRQRPEDLVRPGEGRGVAEKAVLRDAAKSLGLASSAVLAKRAVQFGSRLAKQLNQATAGKAGGVKGGDRLRL
;
A
#
# COMPACT_ATOMS: atom_id res chain seq x y z
N MET A 1 -11.07 1.47 15.76
CA MET A 1 -10.92 2.01 14.41
C MET A 1 -9.68 2.90 14.31
N ASP A 2 -8.78 2.72 13.32
CA ASP A 2 -7.61 3.60 13.10
C ASP A 2 -8.06 5.00 12.67
N LEU A 3 -8.02 5.93 13.61
CA LEU A 3 -8.49 7.31 13.44
C LEU A 3 -7.74 8.07 12.35
N SER A 4 -6.45 7.77 12.16
CA SER A 4 -5.62 8.49 11.19
C SER A 4 -5.98 8.15 9.75
N ILE A 5 -6.34 6.89 9.48
CA ILE A 5 -6.84 6.48 8.16
C ILE A 5 -8.26 6.99 7.96
N ALA A 6 -9.12 6.84 8.98
CA ALA A 6 -10.50 7.32 8.92
C ALA A 6 -10.56 8.82 8.63
N GLY A 7 -9.79 9.64 9.35
CA GLY A 7 -9.75 11.08 9.13
C GLY A 7 -9.26 11.46 7.73
N ALA A 8 -8.26 10.75 7.21
CA ALA A 8 -7.76 11.03 5.86
C ALA A 8 -8.80 10.71 4.79
N LEU A 9 -9.52 9.59 4.93
CA LEU A 9 -10.62 9.23 4.04
C LEU A 9 -11.79 10.19 4.17
N TRP A 10 -12.16 10.59 5.39
CA TRP A 10 -13.26 11.53 5.63
C TRP A 10 -12.99 12.89 4.97
N LEU A 11 -11.78 13.44 5.15
CA LEU A 11 -11.36 14.71 4.54
C LEU A 11 -11.37 14.62 3.00
N ALA A 12 -10.84 13.53 2.43
CA ALA A 12 -10.89 13.31 0.99
C ALA A 12 -12.35 13.19 0.50
N SER A 13 -13.21 12.55 1.29
CA SER A 13 -14.62 12.31 0.97
C SER A 13 -15.48 13.55 1.09
N HIS A 14 -15.14 14.49 1.97
CA HIS A 14 -15.79 15.80 1.99
C HIS A 14 -15.68 16.51 0.64
N GLY A 15 -14.57 16.30 -0.07
CA GLY A 15 -14.33 16.87 -1.40
C GLY A 15 -14.38 18.40 -1.41
N ALA A 16 -14.18 19.03 -0.26
CA ALA A 16 -14.11 20.48 -0.11
C ALA A 16 -12.66 20.88 0.18
N GLY A 17 -12.23 22.00 -0.38
CA GLY A 17 -10.87 22.49 -0.20
C GLY A 17 -10.67 23.85 -0.84
N TRP A 18 -9.41 24.23 -1.04
CA TRP A 18 -9.05 25.50 -1.66
C TRP A 18 -8.12 25.26 -2.84
N LEU A 19 -8.40 25.91 -3.97
CA LEU A 19 -7.47 26.06 -5.07
C LEU A 19 -6.61 27.30 -4.82
N ARG A 20 -5.28 27.13 -4.85
CA ARG A 20 -4.35 28.25 -4.81
C ARG A 20 -4.02 28.63 -6.24
N SER A 21 -4.18 29.91 -6.58
CA SER A 21 -3.68 30.43 -7.85
C SER A 21 -2.17 30.62 -7.78
N GLU A 22 -1.48 30.40 -8.88
CA GLU A 22 -0.04 30.68 -9.00
C GLU A 22 0.25 32.18 -8.95
N ASP A 23 -0.72 33.01 -9.35
CA ASP A 23 -0.59 34.46 -9.44
C ASP A 23 -0.70 35.20 -8.08
N GLY A 24 -0.63 34.47 -6.97
CA GLY A 24 -0.73 35.04 -5.61
C GLY A 24 -2.13 35.52 -5.21
N ALA A 25 -3.16 35.25 -6.03
CA ALA A 25 -4.55 35.56 -5.70
C ALA A 25 -5.05 34.77 -4.46
N ALA A 26 -6.07 35.31 -3.79
CA ALA A 26 -6.70 34.66 -2.64
C ALA A 26 -7.19 33.24 -3.01
N PRO A 27 -7.02 32.24 -2.11
CA PRO A 27 -7.43 30.87 -2.41
C PRO A 27 -8.94 30.77 -2.69
N LEU A 28 -9.31 30.09 -3.78
CA LEU A 28 -10.69 29.86 -4.16
C LEU A 28 -11.23 28.62 -3.45
N ALA A 29 -12.31 28.76 -2.67
CA ALA A 29 -12.99 27.61 -2.08
C ALA A 29 -13.66 26.78 -3.18
N VAL A 30 -13.42 25.47 -3.17
CA VAL A 30 -13.98 24.52 -4.14
C VAL A 30 -14.64 23.34 -3.43
N ARG A 31 -15.68 22.81 -4.07
CA ARG A 31 -16.37 21.60 -3.62
C ARG A 31 -16.66 20.68 -4.80
N SER A 32 -16.20 19.44 -4.72
CA SER A 32 -16.51 18.40 -5.69
C SER A 32 -17.94 17.91 -5.51
N GLN A 33 -18.69 17.88 -6.61
CA GLN A 33 -20.03 17.27 -6.68
C GLN A 33 -19.99 15.74 -6.84
N CYS A 34 -18.80 15.15 -6.95
CA CYS A 34 -18.66 13.72 -7.19
C CYS A 34 -19.26 12.91 -6.04
N ARG A 35 -20.13 11.96 -6.40
CA ARG A 35 -20.82 11.07 -5.46
C ARG A 35 -20.14 9.71 -5.30
N VAL A 36 -19.24 9.35 -6.21
CA VAL A 36 -18.57 8.05 -6.22
C VAL A 36 -17.08 8.25 -6.02
N LEU A 37 -16.50 7.55 -5.05
CA LEU A 37 -15.06 7.53 -4.80
C LEU A 37 -14.49 6.19 -5.22
N LEU A 38 -13.52 6.21 -6.13
CA LEU A 38 -12.71 5.05 -6.44
C LEU A 38 -11.58 4.92 -5.43
N SER A 39 -11.43 3.74 -4.86
CA SER A 39 -10.40 3.46 -3.86
C SER A 39 -9.54 2.26 -4.24
N GLY A 40 -8.28 2.32 -3.83
CA GLY A 40 -7.31 1.24 -3.97
C GLY A 40 -7.45 0.12 -2.92
N GLN A 41 -8.55 0.06 -2.16
CA GLN A 41 -8.80 -1.00 -1.18
C GLN A 41 -8.72 -2.38 -1.84
N GLY A 42 -8.08 -3.34 -1.17
CA GLY A 42 -7.85 -4.70 -1.69
C GLY A 42 -6.53 -4.87 -2.42
N ALA A 43 -5.94 -3.80 -2.96
CA ALA A 43 -4.68 -3.90 -3.69
C ALA A 43 -3.52 -4.44 -2.82
N ASP A 44 -3.53 -4.12 -1.53
CA ASP A 44 -2.46 -4.56 -0.62
C ASP A 44 -2.61 -6.03 -0.24
N GLU A 45 -3.83 -6.44 0.06
CA GLU A 45 -4.21 -7.79 0.48
C GLU A 45 -4.10 -8.81 -0.66
N LEU A 46 -4.40 -8.38 -1.90
CA LEU A 46 -4.35 -9.25 -3.08
C LEU A 46 -2.95 -9.33 -3.70
N PHE A 47 -2.20 -8.23 -3.70
CA PHE A 47 -0.93 -8.13 -4.46
C PHE A 47 0.27 -7.87 -3.57
N ALA A 48 0.28 -8.43 -2.35
CA ALA A 48 1.43 -8.37 -1.46
C ALA A 48 1.93 -6.95 -1.12
N GLY A 49 1.03 -6.00 -0.88
CA GLY A 49 1.37 -4.59 -0.66
C GLY A 49 1.88 -4.19 0.72
N TYR A 50 1.68 -5.00 1.77
CA TYR A 50 2.13 -4.66 3.12
C TYR A 50 3.58 -5.08 3.36
N SER A 51 4.33 -4.32 4.18
CA SER A 51 5.72 -4.67 4.52
C SER A 51 5.85 -6.06 5.14
N ARG A 52 4.82 -6.54 5.87
CA ARG A 52 4.78 -7.90 6.43
C ARG A 52 4.75 -8.99 5.34
N HIS A 53 4.23 -8.71 4.16
CA HIS A 53 4.22 -9.65 3.03
C HIS A 53 5.64 -9.86 2.52
N ARG A 54 6.38 -8.76 2.34
CA ARG A 54 7.82 -8.80 2.05
C ARG A 54 8.59 -9.54 3.14
N THR A 55 8.33 -9.26 4.42
CA THR A 55 8.97 -9.99 5.52
C THR A 55 8.65 -11.48 5.49
N ALA A 56 7.41 -11.88 5.18
CA ALA A 56 7.03 -13.29 5.07
C ALA A 56 7.76 -14.00 3.93
N ALA A 57 7.97 -13.31 2.81
CA ALA A 57 8.73 -13.80 1.66
C ALA A 57 10.24 -13.92 1.94
N LEU A 58 10.81 -12.98 2.70
CA LEU A 58 12.25 -12.89 2.97
C LEU A 58 12.74 -13.73 4.15
N ARG A 59 11.84 -14.21 5.03
CA ARG A 59 12.25 -15.05 6.16
C ARG A 59 12.88 -16.34 5.64
N SER A 60 14.14 -16.60 5.97
CA SER A 60 14.78 -17.90 5.76
C SER A 60 14.08 -19.00 6.57
N ALA A 61 14.18 -20.26 6.12
CA ALA A 61 13.66 -21.41 6.86
C ALA A 61 14.42 -21.66 8.17
N GLU A 62 15.62 -21.10 8.31
CA GLU A 62 16.46 -21.17 9.51
C GLU A 62 16.59 -19.78 10.14
N GLY A 63 16.63 -19.73 11.47
CA GLY A 63 16.44 -18.55 12.29
C GLY A 63 17.30 -17.32 11.96
N GLU A 64 16.64 -16.17 12.08
CA GLU A 64 17.15 -14.85 12.52
C GLU A 64 18.39 -14.15 11.92
N THR A 65 19.24 -14.72 11.07
CA THR A 65 20.53 -14.04 10.75
C THR A 65 20.75 -13.55 9.31
N ALA A 66 19.73 -13.48 8.44
CA ALA A 66 19.89 -12.92 7.09
C ALA A 66 19.38 -11.47 6.91
N PHE A 67 18.82 -10.84 7.95
CA PHE A 67 18.10 -9.57 7.82
C PHE A 67 19.02 -8.32 7.72
N ALA A 68 20.29 -8.44 8.11
CA ALA A 68 21.24 -7.32 8.09
C ALA A 68 21.99 -7.16 6.76
N ALA A 69 22.30 -8.25 6.06
CA ALA A 69 23.17 -8.21 4.87
C ALA A 69 22.45 -7.69 3.61
N ALA A 70 21.21 -8.13 3.35
CA ALA A 70 20.47 -7.71 2.15
C ALA A 70 19.94 -6.27 2.22
N ALA A 71 19.70 -5.74 3.44
CA ALA A 71 19.24 -4.36 3.63
C ALA A 71 20.38 -3.32 3.53
N ALA A 72 21.62 -3.71 3.83
CA ALA A 72 22.80 -2.85 3.75
C ALA A 72 23.36 -2.72 2.32
N ALA A 73 23.03 -3.65 1.41
CA ALA A 73 23.56 -3.66 0.04
C ALA A 73 22.78 -2.77 -0.95
N ALA A 74 21.59 -2.26 -0.59
CA ALA A 74 20.77 -1.42 -1.47
C ALA A 74 21.04 0.07 -1.25
N GLY A 75 22.05 0.61 -1.95
CA GLY A 75 22.29 2.05 -2.09
C GLY A 75 21.18 2.78 -2.89
N PRO A 76 21.19 4.13 -2.94
CA PRO A 76 20.16 4.90 -3.61
C PRO A 76 20.15 4.61 -5.12
N ALA A 77 18.97 4.26 -5.64
CA ALA A 77 18.77 3.80 -7.02
C ALA A 77 19.09 4.90 -8.06
N GLN A 78 20.05 4.64 -8.95
CA GLN A 78 20.20 5.32 -10.23
C GLN A 78 19.50 4.50 -11.33
N ALA A 79 18.80 5.20 -12.22
CA ALA A 79 18.00 4.62 -13.28
C ALA A 79 18.86 4.33 -14.51
N HIS A 80 18.86 3.10 -15.02
CA HIS A 80 19.34 2.80 -16.37
C HIS A 80 18.59 1.64 -17.04
N GLY A 81 18.20 1.90 -18.29
CA GLY A 81 18.41 1.03 -19.46
C GLY A 81 17.70 -0.31 -19.49
N ALA A 82 16.69 -0.42 -20.35
CA ALA A 82 16.08 -1.69 -20.74
C ALA A 82 16.99 -2.42 -21.74
N ASP A 83 17.24 -3.71 -21.49
CA ASP A 83 17.45 -4.71 -22.53
C ASP A 83 16.89 -6.06 -22.08
N ALA A 84 16.13 -6.68 -22.99
CA ALA A 84 15.42 -7.92 -22.79
C ALA A 84 16.31 -9.11 -23.15
N ALA A 85 16.82 -9.81 -22.14
CA ALA A 85 17.28 -11.18 -22.24
C ALA A 85 17.07 -11.86 -20.88
N SER A 86 16.76 -13.15 -20.90
CA SER A 86 16.31 -14.01 -19.80
C SER A 86 17.31 -14.24 -18.66
N HIS A 87 17.88 -13.17 -18.10
CA HIS A 87 18.74 -13.19 -16.94
C HIS A 87 18.03 -12.39 -15.85
N GLY A 88 17.69 -13.05 -14.75
CA GLY A 88 17.16 -12.36 -13.57
C GLY A 88 18.10 -11.23 -13.15
N PRO A 89 17.58 -10.15 -12.54
CA PRO A 89 18.40 -9.01 -12.15
C PRO A 89 19.57 -9.48 -11.27
N PRO A 90 20.77 -8.88 -11.45
CA PRO A 90 21.96 -9.26 -10.70
C PRO A 90 21.72 -9.05 -9.20
N GLY A 91 22.04 -10.07 -8.40
CA GLY A 91 21.79 -10.10 -6.94
C GLY A 91 20.67 -11.04 -6.49
N THR A 92 20.09 -11.85 -7.39
CA THR A 92 19.08 -12.86 -7.05
C THR A 92 19.64 -14.28 -6.85
N ASP A 93 20.94 -14.48 -7.08
CA ASP A 93 21.62 -15.80 -7.14
C ASP A 93 21.74 -16.54 -5.80
N GLY A 94 21.13 -16.03 -4.72
CA GLY A 94 21.08 -16.68 -3.40
C GLY A 94 19.69 -16.74 -2.75
N LEU A 95 18.64 -16.19 -3.37
CA LEU A 95 17.26 -16.26 -2.87
C LEU A 95 16.42 -17.17 -3.76
N ILE A 96 16.70 -18.47 -3.70
CA ILE A 96 15.80 -19.46 -4.27
C ILE A 96 14.48 -19.37 -3.49
N TRP A 97 13.38 -19.06 -4.17
CA TRP A 97 12.05 -19.21 -3.59
C TRP A 97 11.86 -20.66 -3.15
N GLY A 98 11.95 -20.90 -1.84
CA GLY A 98 11.64 -22.19 -1.24
C GLY A 98 10.14 -22.36 -1.03
N GLU A 99 9.68 -23.61 -0.99
CA GLU A 99 8.26 -23.93 -0.75
C GLU A 99 7.74 -23.30 0.56
N ALA A 100 8.58 -23.30 1.60
CA ALA A 100 8.25 -22.66 2.87
C ALA A 100 8.00 -21.15 2.74
N ALA A 101 8.77 -20.44 1.89
CA ALA A 101 8.58 -19.01 1.64
C ALA A 101 7.27 -18.75 0.87
N ARG A 102 6.98 -19.58 -0.14
CA ARG A 102 5.72 -19.54 -0.89
C ARG A 102 4.52 -19.75 0.03
N GLN A 103 4.59 -20.76 0.90
CA GLN A 103 3.52 -21.11 1.82
C GLN A 103 3.29 -20.00 2.86
N ARG A 104 4.35 -19.41 3.42
CA ARG A 104 4.24 -18.28 4.35
C ARG A 104 3.58 -17.06 3.71
N LEU A 105 4.03 -16.67 2.51
CA LEU A 105 3.44 -15.53 1.80
C LEU A 105 1.97 -15.81 1.46
N ARG A 106 1.63 -17.01 0.97
CA ARG A 106 0.22 -17.40 0.74
C ARG A 106 -0.60 -17.32 2.03
N ALA A 107 -0.11 -17.87 3.13
CA ALA A 107 -0.83 -17.89 4.40
C ALA A 107 -1.16 -16.47 4.89
N VAL A 108 -0.19 -15.55 4.87
CA VAL A 108 -0.42 -14.17 5.32
C VAL A 108 -1.37 -13.41 4.39
N LEU A 109 -1.28 -13.63 3.08
CA LEU A 109 -2.21 -13.03 2.10
C LEU A 109 -3.64 -13.53 2.33
N CYS A 110 -3.82 -14.84 2.53
CA CYS A 110 -5.13 -15.42 2.83
C CYS A 110 -5.71 -14.87 4.14
N GLU A 111 -4.90 -14.74 5.19
CA GLU A 111 -5.32 -14.18 6.48
C GLU A 111 -5.79 -12.72 6.32
N ASP A 112 -5.07 -11.92 5.54
CA ASP A 112 -5.41 -10.53 5.30
C ASP A 112 -6.67 -10.37 4.44
N GLN A 113 -6.83 -11.18 3.40
CA GLN A 113 -8.07 -11.24 2.61
C GLN A 113 -9.27 -11.65 3.46
N ALA A 114 -9.12 -12.64 4.36
CA ALA A 114 -10.19 -13.09 5.25
C ALA A 114 -10.66 -12.00 6.24
N ARG A 115 -9.81 -11.00 6.51
CA ARG A 115 -10.06 -9.96 7.51
C ARG A 115 -10.34 -8.59 6.91
N ILE A 116 -10.17 -8.40 5.61
CA ILE A 116 -10.28 -7.09 4.96
C ILE A 116 -11.62 -6.40 5.24
N TRP A 117 -12.71 -7.16 5.24
CA TRP A 117 -14.06 -6.66 5.49
C TRP A 117 -14.19 -6.01 6.88
N ARG A 118 -13.61 -6.64 7.91
CA ARG A 118 -13.68 -6.16 9.29
C ARG A 118 -12.63 -5.10 9.60
N ARG A 119 -11.46 -5.17 8.96
CA ARG A 119 -10.33 -4.26 9.26
C ARG A 119 -10.38 -2.95 8.49
N ASN A 120 -10.76 -3.00 7.21
CA ASN A 120 -10.68 -1.86 6.30
C ASN A 120 -12.08 -1.46 5.81
N LEU A 121 -12.80 -2.38 5.14
CA LEU A 121 -14.03 -2.03 4.41
C LEU A 121 -15.10 -1.45 5.33
N GLY A 122 -15.38 -2.07 6.48
CA GLY A 122 -16.39 -1.56 7.39
C GLY A 122 -16.09 -0.17 7.97
N ARG A 123 -14.81 0.19 8.14
CA ARG A 123 -14.41 1.56 8.55
C ARG A 123 -14.63 2.52 7.38
N ASP A 124 -14.07 2.17 6.23
CA ASP A 124 -13.99 3.07 5.07
C ASP A 124 -15.38 3.38 4.54
N ASP A 125 -16.23 2.37 4.44
CA ASP A 125 -17.62 2.50 4.01
C ASP A 125 -18.39 3.48 4.92
N ARG A 126 -18.36 3.27 6.24
CA ARG A 126 -19.03 4.16 7.20
C ARG A 126 -18.57 5.62 7.10
N VAL A 127 -17.27 5.81 6.99
CA VAL A 127 -16.66 7.15 6.93
C VAL A 127 -17.04 7.88 5.64
N ILE A 128 -17.13 7.15 4.53
CA ILE A 128 -17.46 7.71 3.22
C ILE A 128 -18.98 7.95 3.09
N ALA A 129 -19.78 7.02 3.62
CA ALA A 129 -21.23 7.12 3.66
C ALA A 129 -21.71 8.33 4.50
N ASP A 130 -21.00 8.67 5.58
CA ASP A 130 -21.22 9.90 6.37
C ASP A 130 -21.15 11.17 5.50
N CYS A 131 -20.35 11.14 4.43
CA CYS A 131 -20.24 12.25 3.47
C CYS A 131 -21.30 12.19 2.36
N GLY A 132 -22.24 11.24 2.40
CA GLY A 132 -23.24 11.01 1.35
C GLY A 132 -22.62 10.56 0.03
N LYS A 133 -21.53 9.79 0.09
CA LYS A 133 -20.80 9.26 -1.08
C LYS A 133 -20.76 7.73 -1.06
N GLU A 134 -20.61 7.15 -2.24
CA GLU A 134 -20.45 5.72 -2.47
C GLU A 134 -18.96 5.39 -2.66
N LEU A 135 -18.48 4.35 -1.98
CA LEU A 135 -17.14 3.81 -2.18
C LEU A 135 -17.18 2.66 -3.19
N ARG A 136 -16.33 2.72 -4.22
CA ARG A 136 -16.07 1.61 -5.12
C ARG A 136 -14.60 1.19 -5.04
N ALA A 137 -14.37 -0.12 -4.90
CA ALA A 137 -13.03 -0.71 -4.78
C ALA A 137 -12.75 -1.66 -5.96
N PRO A 138 -12.25 -1.17 -7.11
CA PRO A 138 -12.04 -1.99 -8.31
C PRO A 138 -11.16 -3.22 -8.09
N PHE A 139 -10.21 -3.17 -7.15
CA PHE A 139 -9.37 -4.33 -6.84
C PHE A 139 -10.15 -5.50 -6.23
N LEU A 140 -11.31 -5.24 -5.63
CA LEU A 140 -12.19 -6.26 -5.07
C LEU A 140 -13.22 -6.78 -6.08
N ASP A 141 -13.14 -6.34 -7.34
CA ASP A 141 -13.92 -6.95 -8.42
C ASP A 141 -13.57 -8.43 -8.56
N ARG A 142 -14.59 -9.26 -8.83
CA ARG A 142 -14.45 -10.72 -8.93
C ARG A 142 -13.37 -11.14 -9.92
N ARG A 143 -13.23 -10.43 -11.05
CA ARG A 143 -12.23 -10.75 -12.09
C ARG A 143 -10.83 -10.40 -11.63
N VAL A 144 -10.66 -9.29 -10.91
CA VAL A 144 -9.37 -8.87 -10.35
C VAL A 144 -8.94 -9.82 -9.24
N VAL A 145 -9.86 -10.20 -8.33
CA VAL A 145 -9.59 -11.20 -7.29
C VAL A 145 -9.20 -12.54 -7.91
N ALA A 146 -9.93 -13.00 -8.92
CA ALA A 146 -9.59 -14.25 -9.63
C ALA A 146 -8.23 -14.18 -10.32
N ALA A 147 -7.89 -13.04 -10.93
CA ALA A 147 -6.58 -12.83 -11.55
C ALA A 147 -5.45 -12.79 -10.50
N ALA A 148 -5.68 -12.17 -9.35
CA ALA A 148 -4.75 -12.15 -8.23
C ALA A 148 -4.50 -13.56 -7.68
N GLY A 149 -5.54 -14.37 -7.54
CA GLY A 149 -5.45 -15.76 -7.06
C GLY A 149 -4.66 -16.71 -7.97
N ARG A 150 -4.43 -16.32 -9.23
CA ARG A 150 -3.61 -17.09 -10.19
C ARG A 150 -2.11 -16.73 -10.14
N GLN A 151 -1.75 -15.63 -9.47
CA GLN A 151 -0.37 -15.20 -9.39
C GLN A 151 0.44 -16.13 -8.49
N ARG A 152 1.70 -16.38 -8.85
CA ARG A 152 2.61 -17.09 -7.95
C ARG A 152 3.13 -16.12 -6.89
N PRO A 153 3.43 -16.58 -5.67
CA PRO A 153 3.99 -15.72 -4.62
C PRO A 153 5.23 -14.93 -5.07
N GLU A 154 6.09 -15.55 -5.88
CA GLU A 154 7.28 -14.96 -6.48
C GLU A 154 7.01 -13.80 -7.44
N ASP A 155 5.81 -13.72 -8.02
CA ASP A 155 5.44 -12.64 -8.94
C ASP A 155 4.86 -11.42 -8.18
N LEU A 156 4.56 -11.57 -6.88
CA LEU A 156 3.93 -10.53 -6.06
C LEU A 156 4.93 -9.65 -5.30
N VAL A 157 6.11 -10.19 -5.00
CA VAL A 157 7.18 -9.51 -4.24
C VAL A 157 8.51 -9.70 -4.94
N ARG A 158 9.32 -8.64 -5.04
CA ARG A 158 10.71 -8.69 -5.51
C ARG A 158 11.70 -8.53 -4.35
N PRO A 159 12.21 -9.64 -3.79
CA PRO A 159 13.15 -9.63 -2.66
C PRO A 159 14.37 -8.72 -2.82
N GLY A 160 14.93 -8.65 -4.03
CA GLY A 160 16.13 -7.84 -4.33
C GLY A 160 15.89 -6.33 -4.35
N GLU A 161 14.64 -5.88 -4.29
CA GLU A 161 14.30 -4.46 -4.27
C GLU A 161 14.11 -3.93 -2.83
N GLY A 162 14.26 -2.61 -2.68
CA GLY A 162 14.07 -1.91 -1.43
C GLY A 162 12.61 -1.91 -0.93
N ARG A 163 12.44 -1.65 0.38
CA ARG A 163 11.11 -1.54 1.00
C ARG A 163 10.29 -0.44 0.31
N GLY A 164 9.02 -0.73 0.06
CA GLY A 164 8.10 0.17 -0.60
C GLY A 164 8.13 0.03 -2.13
N VAL A 165 9.16 -0.59 -2.72
CA VAL A 165 9.29 -0.85 -4.16
C VAL A 165 9.13 -2.34 -4.46
N ALA A 166 9.71 -3.20 -3.62
CA ALA A 166 9.63 -4.67 -3.72
C ALA A 166 8.19 -5.22 -3.70
N GLU A 167 7.28 -4.56 -2.98
CA GLU A 167 5.88 -4.97 -2.87
C GLU A 167 5.07 -4.63 -4.14
N LYS A 168 4.01 -5.40 -4.41
CA LYS A 168 3.12 -5.22 -5.57
C LYS A 168 3.81 -5.34 -6.92
N ALA A 169 4.79 -6.24 -7.02
CA ALA A 169 5.63 -6.40 -8.21
C ALA A 169 4.79 -6.53 -9.50
N VAL A 170 3.85 -7.46 -9.56
CA VAL A 170 2.95 -7.62 -10.72
C VAL A 170 2.12 -6.38 -11.05
N LEU A 171 1.65 -5.61 -10.05
CA LEU A 171 0.91 -4.37 -10.33
C LEU A 171 1.81 -3.28 -10.88
N ARG A 172 3.09 -3.25 -10.46
CA ARG A 172 4.08 -2.33 -11.02
C ARG A 172 4.40 -2.68 -12.46
N ASP A 173 4.48 -3.97 -12.79
CA ASP A 173 4.67 -4.41 -14.18
C ASP A 173 3.45 -4.06 -15.03
N ALA A 174 2.24 -4.34 -14.55
CA ALA A 174 1.02 -3.93 -15.23
C ALA A 174 0.96 -2.40 -15.44
N ALA A 175 1.34 -1.60 -14.44
CA ALA A 175 1.42 -0.16 -14.57
C ALA A 175 2.43 0.29 -15.65
N LYS A 176 3.62 -0.34 -15.72
CA LYS A 176 4.60 -0.06 -16.78
C LYS A 176 4.04 -0.39 -18.16
N SER A 177 3.41 -1.56 -18.32
CA SER A 177 2.80 -1.98 -19.59
C SER A 177 1.67 -1.05 -20.06
N LEU A 178 1.01 -0.36 -19.13
CA LEU A 178 -0.03 0.64 -19.40
C LEU A 178 0.52 2.07 -19.59
N GLY A 179 1.85 2.25 -19.62
CA GLY A 179 2.48 3.57 -19.78
C GLY A 179 2.55 4.40 -18.49
N LEU A 180 2.18 3.84 -17.33
CA LEU A 180 2.22 4.50 -16.03
C LEU A 180 3.57 4.33 -15.33
N ALA A 181 4.67 4.47 -16.08
CA ALA A 181 6.03 4.20 -15.61
C ALA A 181 6.43 5.03 -14.37
N SER A 182 6.01 6.30 -14.32
CA SER A 182 6.25 7.19 -13.18
C SER A 182 5.58 6.70 -11.90
N SER A 183 4.38 6.14 -11.99
CA SER A 183 3.65 5.58 -10.85
C SER A 183 4.22 4.23 -10.40
N ALA A 184 4.73 3.44 -11.34
CA ALA A 184 5.25 2.10 -11.10
C ALA A 184 6.50 2.07 -10.21
N VAL A 185 7.25 3.18 -10.11
CA VAL A 185 8.47 3.28 -9.29
C VAL A 185 8.24 3.90 -7.92
N LEU A 186 7.06 4.48 -7.66
CA LEU A 186 6.79 5.15 -6.39
C LEU A 186 6.77 4.16 -5.23
N ALA A 187 7.52 4.50 -4.19
CA ALA A 187 7.48 3.75 -2.94
C ALA A 187 6.08 3.87 -2.33
N LYS A 188 5.50 2.73 -1.93
CA LYS A 188 4.18 2.70 -1.30
C LYS A 188 4.18 3.56 -0.04
N ARG A 189 3.19 4.45 0.08
CA ARG A 189 2.88 5.20 1.30
C ARG A 189 1.39 5.12 1.58
N ALA A 190 1.03 4.75 2.82
CA ALA A 190 -0.38 4.74 3.22
C ALA A 190 -0.93 6.16 3.33
N VAL A 191 -2.23 6.34 3.11
CA VAL A 191 -2.88 7.66 2.94
C VAL A 191 -2.68 8.59 4.14
N GLN A 192 -2.68 8.06 5.36
CA GLN A 192 -2.47 8.82 6.60
C GLN A 192 -1.05 9.38 6.73
N PHE A 193 -0.06 8.73 6.09
CA PHE A 193 1.33 9.18 6.06
C PHE A 193 1.60 10.07 4.84
N GLY A 194 0.93 9.83 3.72
CA GLY A 194 1.00 10.67 2.53
C GLY A 194 0.40 12.06 2.77
N SER A 195 -0.78 12.10 3.40
CA SER A 195 -1.49 13.34 3.79
C SER A 195 -0.87 14.08 4.97
N ARG A 196 0.12 13.48 5.65
CA ARG A 196 0.71 13.97 6.92
C ARG A 196 -0.28 14.05 8.09
N LEU A 197 -1.51 13.54 7.93
CA LEU A 197 -2.54 13.60 8.97
C LEU A 197 -2.12 12.83 10.24
N ALA A 198 -1.46 11.68 10.09
CA ALA A 198 -0.95 10.93 11.23
C ALA A 198 0.01 11.76 12.10
N LYS A 199 0.85 12.60 11.47
CA LYS A 199 1.78 13.50 12.20
C LYS A 199 1.00 14.58 12.96
N GLN A 200 0.03 15.21 12.31
CA GLN A 200 -0.78 16.28 12.90
C GLN A 200 -1.62 15.77 14.08
N LEU A 201 -2.27 14.62 13.93
CA LEU A 201 -3.03 14.00 15.02
C LEU A 201 -2.14 13.68 16.22
N ASN A 202 -0.96 13.11 15.98
CA ASN A 202 -0.02 12.78 17.05
C ASN A 202 0.47 14.02 17.81
N GLN A 203 0.74 15.11 17.09
CA GLN A 203 1.10 16.40 17.69
C GLN A 203 -0.05 16.98 18.53
N ALA A 204 -1.28 16.91 18.03
CA ALA A 204 -2.46 17.38 18.74
C ALA A 204 -2.76 16.56 20.01
N THR A 205 -2.41 15.27 20.02
CA THR A 205 -2.60 14.38 21.18
C THR A 205 -1.41 14.32 22.12
N ALA A 206 -0.26 14.91 21.79
CA ALA A 206 0.99 14.77 22.56
C ALA A 206 0.90 15.27 24.02
N GLY A 207 -0.12 16.08 24.37
CA GLY A 207 -0.39 16.53 25.74
C GLY A 207 -1.40 15.67 26.54
N LYS A 208 -2.01 14.64 25.93
CA LYS A 208 -2.94 13.72 26.59
C LYS A 208 -2.36 12.30 26.45
N ALA A 209 -2.09 11.64 27.57
CA ALA A 209 -1.32 10.40 27.62
C ALA A 209 -1.69 9.39 26.51
N GLY A 210 -0.69 9.04 25.67
CA GLY A 210 -0.78 8.03 24.62
C GLY A 210 -0.98 8.62 23.22
N GLY A 211 0.13 8.90 22.52
CA GLY A 211 0.08 9.31 21.11
C GLY A 211 -0.59 8.24 20.22
N VAL A 212 -1.34 8.70 19.22
CA VAL A 212 -2.15 7.82 18.36
C VAL A 212 -1.26 6.92 17.50
N LYS A 213 -1.22 5.62 17.81
CA LYS A 213 -0.57 4.62 16.94
C LYS A 213 -1.54 4.23 15.83
N GLY A 214 -1.04 3.85 14.66
CA GLY A 214 -1.84 3.35 13.52
C GLY A 214 -2.64 2.05 13.76
N GLY A 215 -2.80 1.66 15.03
CA GLY A 215 -3.63 0.55 15.48
C GLY A 215 -4.62 0.95 16.58
N ASP A 216 -4.65 2.21 17.01
CA ASP A 216 -5.48 2.62 18.14
C ASP A 216 -6.95 2.46 17.78
N ARG A 217 -7.60 1.51 18.47
CA ARG A 217 -8.98 1.17 18.21
C ARG A 217 -9.86 1.99 19.13
N LEU A 218 -10.58 2.97 18.59
CA LEU A 218 -11.83 3.43 19.22
C LEU A 218 -12.75 2.22 19.41
N ARG A 219 -13.12 1.94 20.66
CA ARG A 219 -14.31 1.16 21.03
C ARG A 219 -15.48 2.15 20.98
N LEU A 220 -16.42 1.93 20.07
CA LEU A 220 -17.76 2.50 20.18
C LEU A 220 -18.58 1.55 21.04
#